data_AF-A0A137Q6I3-F1
#
_entry.id   AF-A0A137Q6I3-F1
#
_cell.length_a   1.000
_cell.length_b   1.000
_cell.length_c   1.000
_cell.angle_alpha   90.00
_cell.angle_beta   90.00
_cell.angle_gamma   90.00
#
_symmetry.space_group_name_H-M   'P 1'
#
loop_
_entity.id
_entity.type
_entity.pdbx_description
1 polymer ?
#
loop_
_entity_poly.entity_id
_entity_poly.type
_entity_poly.pdbx_seq_one_letter_code
_entity_poly.pdbx_strand_id
1 'polypeptide(L)'
;DTKILAVTQDNERNVFDQRWLEYELLEKHSIRMVRQTLTELEKTARVDPTTRKLYVEVPKDLEPSGFVEISVVYFRSVYTPVDFPTQTHYTTRFLLERSTAIKCPSLALQLAGGKKVQEVLTQAGVLEKFLADEKKYTQVFSKEDIQELRDSFMGMWGLDVGEDLLTPDTQTIQSGKENFGVRKARDEAKSLVLKPQREGGGNNVYKEDIPAFLDALPPQERQAWIAMQLIETPANVGNYLIRAGSTSGSSESQVPVRTDVISELGIFGWSLFRKEDSDSNVKEDTVGWLVRTKGTESNEGGVATGFSVLDSVVLVEG
;
A
#
# COMPACT_ATOMS: atom_id res chain seq x y z
N ASP A 1 0.63 -32.22 3.24
CA ASP A 1 0.96 -31.06 2.39
C ASP A 1 0.17 -29.85 2.79
N THR A 2 0.85 -28.73 3.04
CA THR A 2 0.21 -27.45 3.36
C THR A 2 -0.10 -26.68 2.08
N LYS A 3 -0.95 -25.65 2.18
CA LYS A 3 -1.34 -24.77 1.06
C LYS A 3 -1.09 -23.30 1.36
N ILE A 4 -1.13 -22.49 0.31
CA ILE A 4 -1.19 -21.03 0.42
C ILE A 4 -2.67 -20.61 0.43
N LEU A 5 -3.07 -19.76 1.38
CA LEU A 5 -4.36 -19.11 1.38
C LEU A 5 -4.21 -17.70 0.79
N ALA A 6 -4.85 -17.43 -0.35
CA ALA A 6 -5.09 -16.08 -0.82
C ALA A 6 -6.39 -15.53 -0.21
N VAL A 7 -6.28 -14.47 0.58
CA VAL A 7 -7.44 -13.75 1.13
C VAL A 7 -7.81 -12.65 0.14
N THR A 8 -9.00 -12.71 -0.45
CA THR A 8 -9.38 -11.86 -1.60
C THR A 8 -10.59 -11.00 -1.26
N GLN A 9 -10.83 -9.94 -2.06
CA GLN A 9 -12.06 -9.15 -1.95
C GLN A 9 -13.24 -9.94 -2.56
N ASP A 10 -14.46 -9.64 -2.10
CA ASP A 10 -15.67 -10.12 -2.76
C ASP A 10 -15.76 -9.50 -4.17
N ASN A 11 -16.11 -10.32 -5.17
CA ASN A 11 -16.29 -9.88 -6.57
C ASN A 11 -15.06 -9.16 -7.19
N GLU A 12 -13.85 -9.60 -6.84
CA GLU A 12 -12.59 -9.08 -7.37
C GLU A 12 -12.57 -9.05 -8.91
N ARG A 13 -12.41 -7.86 -9.49
CA ARG A 13 -12.35 -7.65 -10.95
C ARG A 13 -10.95 -7.90 -11.50
N ASN A 14 -9.91 -7.63 -10.71
CA ASN A 14 -8.52 -7.88 -11.05
C ASN A 14 -8.08 -9.31 -10.67
N VAL A 15 -8.99 -10.27 -10.81
CA VAL A 15 -8.73 -11.68 -10.47
C VAL A 15 -7.68 -12.29 -11.39
N PHE A 16 -7.58 -11.81 -12.63
CA PHE A 16 -6.66 -12.35 -13.63
C PHE A 16 -5.20 -12.13 -13.26
N ASP A 17 -4.85 -10.98 -12.66
CA ASP A 17 -3.53 -10.73 -12.08
C ASP A 17 -3.19 -11.77 -10.98
N GLN A 18 -4.18 -12.13 -10.17
CA GLN A 18 -4.00 -13.11 -9.09
C GLN A 18 -3.90 -14.55 -9.61
N ARG A 19 -4.64 -14.89 -10.67
CA ARG A 19 -4.63 -16.23 -11.27
C ARG A 19 -3.28 -16.58 -11.89
N TRP A 20 -2.58 -15.60 -12.46
CA TRP A 20 -1.22 -15.83 -12.98
C TRP A 20 -0.26 -16.32 -11.90
N LEU A 21 -0.31 -15.74 -10.69
CA LEU A 21 0.49 -16.20 -9.55
C LEU A 21 0.09 -17.61 -9.10
N GLU A 22 -1.20 -17.93 -9.12
CA GLU A 22 -1.71 -19.27 -8.79
C GLU A 22 -1.23 -20.33 -9.78
N TYR A 23 -1.25 -20.04 -11.09
CA TYR A 23 -0.75 -20.95 -12.12
C TYR A 23 0.76 -21.15 -12.01
N GLU A 24 1.52 -20.08 -11.80
CA GLU A 24 2.97 -20.16 -11.59
C GLU A 24 3.32 -21.07 -10.39
N LEU A 25 2.64 -20.87 -9.26
CA LEU A 25 2.81 -21.69 -8.06
C LEU A 25 2.50 -23.16 -8.32
N LEU A 26 1.43 -23.45 -9.05
CA LEU A 26 1.04 -24.81 -9.36
C LEU A 26 2.00 -25.47 -10.35
N GLU A 27 2.25 -24.82 -11.50
CA GLU A 27 2.96 -25.41 -12.63
C GLU A 27 4.46 -25.52 -12.39
N LYS A 28 5.08 -24.50 -11.78
CA LYS A 28 6.54 -24.48 -11.57
C LYS A 28 6.96 -24.97 -10.19
N HIS A 29 6.11 -24.82 -9.19
CA HIS A 29 6.45 -25.15 -7.81
C HIS A 29 5.62 -26.29 -7.21
N SER A 30 4.60 -26.79 -7.91
CA SER A 30 3.66 -27.80 -7.38
C SER A 30 2.98 -27.37 -6.08
N ILE A 31 2.83 -26.06 -5.87
CA ILE A 31 2.19 -25.46 -4.69
C ILE A 31 0.76 -25.08 -5.05
N ARG A 32 -0.21 -25.56 -4.26
CA ARG A 32 -1.62 -25.22 -4.45
C ARG A 32 -2.01 -24.00 -3.61
N MET A 33 -2.81 -23.13 -4.22
CA MET A 33 -3.44 -21.99 -3.55
C MET A 33 -4.93 -22.25 -3.33
N VAL A 34 -5.45 -21.80 -2.20
CA VAL A 34 -6.89 -21.72 -1.88
C VAL A 34 -7.24 -20.24 -1.85
N ARG A 35 -8.37 -19.86 -2.46
CA ARG A 35 -8.86 -18.48 -2.48
C ARG A 35 -10.13 -18.42 -1.66
N GLN A 36 -10.15 -17.57 -0.64
CA GLN A 36 -11.37 -17.31 0.13
C GLN A 36 -11.46 -15.84 0.53
N THR A 37 -12.68 -15.32 0.61
CA THR A 37 -12.93 -13.98 1.13
C THR A 37 -12.93 -13.99 2.64
N LEU A 38 -12.81 -12.82 3.26
CA LEU A 38 -12.79 -12.73 4.72
C LEU A 38 -14.13 -13.20 5.32
N THR A 39 -15.24 -12.99 4.61
CA THR A 39 -16.59 -13.49 4.97
C THR A 39 -16.68 -15.02 4.94
N GLU A 40 -16.04 -15.69 3.97
CA GLU A 40 -15.99 -17.15 3.92
C GLU A 40 -15.13 -17.70 5.08
N LEU A 41 -13.99 -17.05 5.34
CA LEU A 41 -13.05 -17.43 6.39
C LEU A 41 -13.64 -17.35 7.80
N GLU A 42 -14.65 -16.52 8.04
CA GLU A 42 -15.40 -16.55 9.32
C GLU A 42 -15.92 -17.96 9.63
N LYS A 43 -16.37 -18.66 8.59
CA LYS A 43 -17.00 -19.98 8.70
C LYS A 43 -15.99 -21.12 8.55
N THR A 44 -14.98 -20.96 7.71
CA THR A 44 -14.09 -22.06 7.30
C THR A 44 -12.76 -22.08 8.04
N ALA A 45 -12.26 -20.94 8.54
CA ALA A 45 -10.93 -20.83 9.12
C ALA A 45 -10.92 -21.23 10.60
N ARG A 46 -9.97 -22.07 11.00
CA ARG A 46 -9.78 -22.52 12.38
C ARG A 46 -8.30 -22.53 12.72
N VAL A 47 -7.95 -22.12 13.94
CA VAL A 47 -6.58 -22.22 14.43
C VAL A 47 -6.53 -23.20 15.59
N ASP A 48 -5.68 -24.21 15.46
CA ASP A 48 -5.49 -25.21 16.50
C ASP A 48 -5.00 -24.53 17.80
N PRO A 49 -5.64 -24.78 18.96
CA PRO A 49 -5.35 -24.05 20.18
C PRO A 49 -3.95 -24.35 20.73
N THR A 50 -3.39 -25.52 20.43
CA THR A 50 -2.11 -26.00 20.97
C THR A 50 -0.95 -25.69 20.02
N THR A 51 -1.05 -26.13 18.77
CA THR A 51 0.00 -25.99 17.75
C THR A 51 -0.05 -24.65 17.02
N ARG A 52 -1.15 -23.90 17.15
CA ARG A 52 -1.39 -22.63 16.45
C ARG A 52 -1.39 -22.74 14.91
N LYS A 53 -1.46 -23.96 14.36
CA LYS A 53 -1.60 -24.19 12.92
C LYS A 53 -2.95 -23.67 12.41
N LEU A 54 -2.93 -23.06 11.23
CA LEU A 54 -4.14 -22.60 10.55
C LEU A 54 -4.69 -23.71 9.65
N TYR A 55 -5.98 -23.98 9.77
CA TYR A 55 -6.72 -24.86 8.88
C TYR A 55 -7.86 -24.10 8.24
N VAL A 56 -8.14 -24.38 6.98
CA VAL A 56 -9.28 -23.83 6.24
C VAL A 56 -10.09 -24.97 5.66
N GLU A 57 -11.40 -24.92 5.82
CA GLU A 57 -12.31 -25.84 5.12
C GLU A 57 -12.37 -25.48 3.64
N VAL A 58 -12.10 -26.46 2.77
CA VAL A 58 -12.26 -26.35 1.32
C VAL A 58 -13.45 -27.20 0.84
N PRO A 59 -14.15 -26.75 -0.21
CA PRO A 59 -15.24 -27.50 -0.84
C PRO A 59 -14.90 -28.96 -1.14
N LYS A 60 -15.90 -29.85 -1.07
CA LYS A 60 -15.74 -31.31 -1.23
C LYS A 60 -15.34 -31.74 -2.64
N ASP A 61 -15.55 -30.87 -3.61
CA ASP A 61 -15.17 -31.00 -5.01
C ASP A 61 -13.70 -30.63 -5.28
N LEU A 62 -12.99 -30.10 -4.28
CA LEU A 62 -11.54 -29.86 -4.35
C LEU A 62 -10.79 -30.96 -3.59
N GLU A 63 -9.69 -31.45 -4.17
CA GLU A 63 -8.80 -32.42 -3.52
C GLU A 63 -7.53 -31.75 -2.96
N PRO A 64 -7.15 -32.01 -1.69
CA PRO A 64 -7.91 -32.77 -0.69
C PRO A 64 -9.14 -32.01 -0.21
N SER A 65 -10.24 -32.73 0.01
CA SER A 65 -11.48 -32.17 0.54
C SER A 65 -11.46 -32.07 2.07
N GLY A 66 -12.26 -31.17 2.65
CA GLY A 66 -12.32 -30.96 4.10
C GLY A 66 -11.34 -29.90 4.59
N PHE A 67 -10.66 -30.14 5.71
CA PHE A 67 -9.74 -29.15 6.29
C PHE A 67 -8.32 -29.31 5.75
N VAL A 68 -7.76 -28.23 5.23
CA VAL A 68 -6.38 -28.17 4.74
C VAL A 68 -5.53 -27.27 5.61
N GLU A 69 -4.31 -27.72 5.94
CA GLU A 69 -3.33 -26.91 6.67
C GLU A 69 -2.79 -25.79 5.78
N ILE A 70 -2.77 -24.56 6.30
CA ILE A 70 -2.26 -23.37 5.63
C ILE A 70 -0.91 -22.97 6.22
N SER A 71 0.11 -22.87 5.38
CA SER A 71 1.45 -22.43 5.78
C SER A 71 1.75 -20.97 5.44
N VAL A 72 1.03 -20.39 4.47
CA VAL A 72 1.18 -18.98 4.08
C VAL A 72 -0.21 -18.36 3.87
N VAL A 73 -0.40 -17.15 4.39
CA VAL A 73 -1.57 -16.31 4.12
C VAL A 73 -1.11 -15.12 3.28
N TYR A 74 -1.56 -15.07 2.04
CA TYR A 74 -1.28 -14.02 1.07
C TYR A 74 -2.47 -13.08 0.95
N PHE A 75 -2.31 -11.83 1.38
CA PHE A 75 -3.41 -10.87 1.38
C PHE A 75 -3.51 -10.15 0.02
N ARG A 76 -4.65 -10.33 -0.65
CA ARG A 76 -5.11 -9.57 -1.82
C ARG A 76 -6.38 -8.78 -1.50
N SER A 77 -6.60 -8.51 -0.22
CA SER A 77 -7.64 -7.67 0.36
C SER A 77 -7.12 -7.15 1.70
N VAL A 78 -8.02 -6.68 2.58
CA VAL A 78 -7.76 -6.26 3.97
C VAL A 78 -6.85 -5.04 4.11
N TYR A 79 -6.77 -4.21 3.08
CA TYR A 79 -6.01 -2.95 3.06
C TYR A 79 -6.91 -1.70 3.11
N THR A 80 -8.23 -1.86 3.03
CA THR A 80 -9.21 -0.78 3.10
C THR A 80 -10.33 -1.11 4.09
N PRO A 81 -10.94 -0.12 4.77
CA PRO A 81 -12.05 -0.38 5.70
C PRO A 81 -13.25 -1.09 5.09
N VAL A 82 -13.46 -0.95 3.78
CA VAL A 82 -14.60 -1.62 3.11
C VAL A 82 -14.46 -3.14 3.11
N ASP A 83 -13.24 -3.67 3.32
CA ASP A 83 -12.99 -5.10 3.51
C ASP A 83 -13.42 -5.60 4.91
N PHE A 84 -13.81 -4.69 5.80
CA PHE A 84 -14.18 -4.97 7.20
C PHE A 84 -15.56 -4.40 7.54
N PRO A 85 -16.64 -4.86 6.89
CA PRO A 85 -17.98 -4.33 7.11
C PRO A 85 -18.54 -4.65 8.51
N THR A 86 -17.99 -5.67 9.21
CA THR A 86 -18.46 -6.08 10.54
C THR A 86 -17.29 -6.37 11.50
N GLN A 87 -17.56 -6.35 12.81
CA GLN A 87 -16.58 -6.73 13.84
C GLN A 87 -16.05 -8.17 13.69
N THR A 88 -16.83 -9.06 13.08
CA THR A 88 -16.43 -10.45 12.81
C THR A 88 -15.29 -10.50 11.81
N HIS A 89 -15.24 -9.59 10.83
CA HIS A 89 -14.13 -9.50 9.88
C HIS A 89 -12.81 -9.17 10.60
N TYR A 90 -12.83 -8.24 11.56
CA TYR A 90 -11.67 -7.93 12.40
C TYR A 90 -11.23 -9.13 13.24
N THR A 91 -12.20 -9.83 13.86
CA THR A 91 -11.93 -11.05 14.64
C THR A 91 -11.32 -12.15 13.77
N THR A 92 -11.77 -12.30 12.53
CA THR A 92 -11.24 -13.26 11.56
C THR A 92 -9.84 -12.89 11.12
N ARG A 93 -9.55 -11.62 10.81
CA ARG A 93 -8.17 -11.18 10.53
C ARG A 93 -7.25 -11.46 11.72
N PHE A 94 -7.71 -11.21 12.94
CA PHE A 94 -6.95 -11.51 14.16
C PHE A 94 -6.71 -13.02 14.35
N LEU A 95 -7.69 -13.86 14.01
CA LEU A 95 -7.55 -15.31 14.02
C LEU A 95 -6.39 -15.75 13.10
N LEU A 96 -6.37 -15.25 11.86
CA LEU A 96 -5.31 -15.57 10.88
C LEU A 96 -3.93 -15.14 11.38
N GLU A 97 -3.82 -13.93 11.93
CA GLU A 97 -2.56 -13.37 12.44
C GLU A 97 -1.98 -14.17 13.60
N ARG A 98 -2.83 -14.69 14.50
CA ARG A 98 -2.41 -15.52 15.63
C ARG A 98 -2.01 -16.95 15.26
N SER A 99 -2.07 -17.33 13.98
CA SER A 99 -1.59 -18.63 13.52
C SER A 99 -0.09 -18.63 13.26
N THR A 100 0.50 -19.82 13.14
CA THR A 100 1.90 -20.01 12.73
C THR A 100 2.13 -19.86 11.23
N ALA A 101 1.07 -19.71 10.41
CA ALA A 101 1.20 -19.43 8.99
C ALA A 101 1.99 -18.13 8.79
N ILE A 102 2.83 -18.08 7.75
CA ILE A 102 3.57 -16.87 7.36
C ILE A 102 2.59 -15.89 6.72
N LYS A 103 2.55 -14.64 7.18
CA LYS A 103 1.67 -13.61 6.62
C LYS A 103 2.43 -12.78 5.59
N CYS A 104 1.80 -12.56 4.43
CA CYS A 104 2.30 -11.71 3.36
C CYS A 104 1.26 -10.63 3.03
N PRO A 105 1.37 -9.43 3.61
CA PRO A 105 2.26 -9.04 4.72
C PRO A 105 1.69 -9.38 6.11
N SER A 106 2.55 -9.38 7.14
CA SER A 106 2.10 -9.36 8.55
C SER A 106 1.45 -8.03 8.91
N LEU A 107 0.71 -7.97 10.03
CA LEU A 107 0.16 -6.68 10.53
C LEU A 107 1.22 -5.59 10.72
N ALA A 108 2.40 -5.94 11.24
CA ALA A 108 3.48 -4.97 11.45
C ALA A 108 3.99 -4.40 10.12
N LEU A 109 4.18 -5.25 9.10
CA LEU A 109 4.57 -4.82 7.76
C LEU A 109 3.47 -4.01 7.07
N GLN A 110 2.20 -4.38 7.26
CA GLN A 110 1.07 -3.60 6.74
C GLN A 110 1.04 -2.19 7.35
N LEU A 111 1.28 -2.06 8.66
CA LEU A 111 1.37 -0.76 9.33
C LEU A 111 2.59 0.05 8.89
N ALA A 112 3.72 -0.62 8.63
CA ALA A 112 4.94 0.02 8.14
C ALA A 112 4.74 0.70 6.77
N GLY A 113 3.80 0.21 5.95
CA GLY A 113 3.42 0.83 4.68
C GLY A 113 2.55 2.10 4.81
N GLY A 114 2.22 2.52 6.04
CA GLY A 114 1.39 3.70 6.27
C GLY A 114 2.08 5.02 5.89
N LYS A 115 1.29 5.98 5.40
CA LYS A 115 1.78 7.31 4.99
C LYS A 115 2.45 8.05 6.15
N LYS A 116 1.98 7.85 7.38
CA LYS A 116 2.61 8.41 8.57
C LYS A 116 4.01 7.83 8.81
N VAL A 117 4.22 6.53 8.58
CA VAL A 117 5.55 5.92 8.69
C VAL A 117 6.47 6.46 7.60
N GLN A 118 5.97 6.59 6.36
CA GLN A 118 6.71 7.24 5.27
C GLN A 118 7.16 8.65 5.65
N GLU A 119 6.26 9.50 6.18
CA GLU A 119 6.60 10.84 6.65
C GLU A 119 7.65 10.82 7.77
N VAL A 120 7.45 10.00 8.80
CA VAL A 120 8.39 9.91 9.94
C VAL A 120 9.78 9.44 9.51
N LEU A 121 9.88 8.57 8.50
CA LEU A 121 11.18 8.15 7.94
C LEU A 121 11.95 9.28 7.25
N THR A 122 11.27 10.35 6.79
CA THR A 122 11.96 11.52 6.22
C THR A 122 12.68 12.36 7.28
N GLN A 123 12.29 12.24 8.54
CA GLN A 123 12.83 13.04 9.64
C GLN A 123 14.32 12.73 9.89
N ALA A 124 15.06 13.75 10.32
CA ALA A 124 16.50 13.64 10.57
C ALA A 124 16.80 12.61 11.67
N GLY A 125 17.71 11.68 11.40
CA GLY A 125 18.14 10.66 12.36
C GLY A 125 17.16 9.52 12.58
N VAL A 126 16.00 9.49 11.91
CA VAL A 126 15.04 8.38 12.04
C VAL A 126 15.44 7.22 11.14
N LEU A 127 15.67 7.46 9.85
CA LEU A 127 16.07 6.43 8.87
C LEU A 127 17.36 5.71 9.31
N GLU A 128 18.32 6.47 9.84
CA GLU A 128 19.61 5.99 10.31
C GLU A 128 19.48 4.99 11.47
N LYS A 129 18.43 5.09 12.31
CA LYS A 129 18.17 4.11 13.39
C LYS A 129 17.76 2.73 12.87
N PHE A 130 17.29 2.65 11.63
CA PHE A 130 16.83 1.40 11.01
C PHE A 130 17.86 0.82 10.04
N LEU A 131 18.69 1.67 9.44
CA LEU A 131 19.60 1.27 8.36
C LEU A 131 21.08 1.50 8.67
N ALA A 132 21.43 2.35 9.63
CA ALA A 132 22.82 2.77 9.91
C ALA A 132 23.25 2.58 11.39
N ASP A 133 22.48 1.85 12.19
CA ASP A 133 22.81 1.58 13.59
C ASP A 133 23.68 0.32 13.74
N GLU A 134 25.00 0.51 13.67
CA GLU A 134 26.02 -0.56 13.83
C GLU A 134 25.95 -1.28 15.18
N LYS A 135 25.32 -0.68 16.21
CA LYS A 135 25.12 -1.36 17.50
C LYS A 135 24.00 -2.39 17.44
N LYS A 136 23.11 -2.26 16.46
CA LYS A 136 21.89 -3.07 16.32
C LYS A 136 21.97 -4.06 15.16
N TYR A 137 22.65 -3.70 14.09
CA TYR A 137 22.69 -4.48 12.84
C TYR A 137 24.13 -4.85 12.48
N THR A 138 24.31 -6.04 11.87
CA THR A 138 25.63 -6.50 11.42
C THR A 138 25.99 -5.97 10.03
N GLN A 139 24.99 -5.72 9.19
CA GLN A 139 25.10 -5.03 7.92
C GLN A 139 24.31 -3.74 7.99
N VAL A 140 24.96 -2.63 7.63
CA VAL A 140 24.37 -1.30 7.66
C VAL A 140 24.67 -0.57 6.36
N PHE A 141 23.77 0.35 6.03
CA PHE A 141 23.90 1.27 4.91
C PHE A 141 25.00 2.29 5.20
N SER A 142 25.80 2.61 4.19
CA SER A 142 26.79 3.68 4.27
C SER A 142 26.09 5.05 4.33
N LYS A 143 26.86 6.11 4.59
CA LYS A 143 26.30 7.48 4.53
C LYS A 143 25.82 7.84 3.12
N GLU A 144 26.52 7.34 2.11
CA GLU A 144 26.19 7.53 0.70
C GLU A 144 24.89 6.79 0.35
N ASP A 145 24.71 5.55 0.80
CA ASP A 145 23.46 4.80 0.59
C ASP A 145 22.26 5.49 1.27
N ILE A 146 22.45 6.00 2.49
CA ILE A 146 21.43 6.79 3.20
C ILE A 146 21.11 8.08 2.44
N GLN A 147 22.12 8.74 1.88
CA GLN A 147 21.91 9.96 1.11
C GLN A 147 21.14 9.68 -0.18
N GLU A 148 21.47 8.61 -0.90
CA GLU A 148 20.74 8.18 -2.11
C GLU A 148 19.25 7.92 -1.82
N LEU A 149 18.95 7.24 -0.71
CA LEU A 149 17.57 7.07 -0.27
C LEU A 149 16.89 8.43 0.02
N ARG A 150 17.56 9.34 0.71
CA ARG A 150 17.02 10.68 1.03
C ARG A 150 16.79 11.52 -0.23
N ASP A 151 17.62 11.39 -1.25
CA ASP A 151 17.47 12.10 -2.53
C ASP A 151 16.19 11.68 -3.28
N SER A 152 15.66 10.48 -2.98
CA SER A 152 14.37 10.02 -3.51
C SER A 152 13.14 10.52 -2.73
N PHE A 153 13.34 11.18 -1.57
CA PHE A 153 12.25 11.59 -0.70
C PHE A 153 11.75 13.00 -1.05
N MET A 154 10.43 13.19 -0.93
CA MET A 154 9.82 14.52 -0.98
C MET A 154 9.69 15.11 0.42
N GLY A 155 9.59 16.43 0.52
CA GLY A 155 9.26 17.10 1.78
C GLY A 155 7.89 16.68 2.30
N MET A 156 7.82 16.24 3.56
CA MET A 156 6.60 15.71 4.20
C MET A 156 6.54 16.14 5.68
N TRP A 157 5.32 16.33 6.21
CA TRP A 157 5.09 16.57 7.64
C TRP A 157 3.68 16.17 8.07
N GLY A 158 3.49 15.87 9.36
CA GLY A 158 2.16 15.68 9.95
C GLY A 158 1.42 17.01 10.15
N LEU A 159 0.09 17.03 10.03
CA LEU A 159 -0.67 18.26 10.28
C LEU A 159 -0.73 18.68 11.75
N ASP A 160 -0.57 17.72 12.66
CA ASP A 160 -0.64 17.90 14.11
C ASP A 160 0.67 18.42 14.75
N VAL A 161 1.72 18.63 13.96
CA VAL A 161 3.05 19.01 14.47
C VAL A 161 3.16 20.49 14.89
N GLY A 162 4.09 20.74 15.82
CA GLY A 162 4.54 22.07 16.22
C GLY A 162 5.56 22.69 15.24
N GLU A 163 6.20 23.78 15.65
CA GLU A 163 7.16 24.53 14.81
C GLU A 163 8.43 23.73 14.49
N ASP A 164 8.74 22.69 15.27
CA ASP A 164 9.85 21.80 14.99
C ASP A 164 9.58 20.86 13.80
N LEU A 165 8.34 20.78 13.30
CA LEU A 165 7.85 19.84 12.27
C LEU A 165 7.97 18.36 12.64
N LEU A 166 8.28 18.04 13.89
CA LEU A 166 8.59 16.69 14.34
C LEU A 166 7.60 16.22 15.41
N THR A 167 7.31 17.07 16.40
CA THR A 167 6.53 16.68 17.57
C THR A 167 5.07 17.11 17.44
N PRO A 168 4.11 16.20 17.71
CA PRO A 168 2.70 16.58 17.83
C PRO A 168 2.48 17.64 18.91
N ASP A 169 1.82 18.73 18.55
CA ASP A 169 1.46 19.81 19.48
C ASP A 169 0.00 19.65 19.92
N THR A 170 -0.21 18.74 20.87
CA THR A 170 -1.53 18.46 21.44
C THR A 170 -2.05 19.60 22.32
N GLN A 171 -1.18 20.49 22.80
CA GLN A 171 -1.58 21.63 23.63
C GLN A 171 -2.24 22.72 22.78
N THR A 172 -1.71 22.97 21.58
CA THR A 172 -2.30 23.91 20.62
C THR A 172 -3.74 23.52 20.27
N ILE A 173 -4.03 22.22 20.09
CA ILE A 173 -5.39 21.71 19.86
C ILE A 173 -6.35 22.12 20.98
N GLN A 174 -5.91 22.04 22.24
CA GLN A 174 -6.76 22.40 23.40
C GLN A 174 -6.99 23.91 23.52
N SER A 175 -6.07 24.73 23.00
CA SER A 175 -6.18 26.19 23.04
C SER A 175 -7.06 26.79 21.94
N GLY A 176 -7.56 25.97 21.00
CA GLY A 176 -8.32 26.43 19.83
C GLY A 176 -7.48 27.11 18.74
N LYS A 177 -6.15 27.16 18.91
CA LYS A 177 -5.23 27.62 17.89
C LYS A 177 -4.95 26.52 16.86
N GLU A 178 -4.54 26.93 15.68
CA GLU A 178 -4.19 26.02 14.60
C GLU A 178 -2.71 25.59 14.68
N ASN A 179 -2.46 24.28 14.60
CA ASN A 179 -1.11 23.69 14.61
C ASN A 179 -0.24 24.29 13.50
N PHE A 180 1.07 24.35 13.74
CA PHE A 180 2.02 24.86 12.74
C PHE A 180 1.95 24.07 11.44
N GLY A 181 1.85 22.73 11.52
CA GLY A 181 1.73 21.87 10.34
C GLY A 181 0.54 22.23 9.45
N VAL A 182 -0.61 22.60 10.04
CA VAL A 182 -1.79 23.05 9.29
C VAL A 182 -1.57 24.42 8.65
N ARG A 183 -1.04 25.39 9.41
CA ARG A 183 -0.76 26.73 8.88
C ARG A 183 0.19 26.67 7.68
N LYS A 184 1.29 25.92 7.81
CA LYS A 184 2.24 25.67 6.72
C LYS A 184 1.55 25.03 5.51
N ALA A 185 0.66 24.06 5.72
CA ALA A 185 -0.08 23.42 4.64
C ALA A 185 -1.04 24.38 3.90
N ARG A 186 -1.60 25.37 4.58
CA ARG A 186 -2.39 26.43 3.95
C ARG A 186 -1.51 27.36 3.11
N ASP A 187 -0.40 27.79 3.67
CA ASP A 187 0.51 28.74 3.03
C ASP A 187 1.13 28.17 1.76
N GLU A 188 1.47 26.88 1.78
CA GLU A 188 2.11 26.15 0.67
C GLU A 188 1.13 25.33 -0.18
N ALA A 189 -0.19 25.54 -0.02
CA ALA A 189 -1.24 24.68 -0.57
C ALA A 189 -1.01 24.28 -2.04
N LYS A 190 -0.71 25.25 -2.92
CA LYS A 190 -0.52 25.05 -4.38
C LYS A 190 0.58 24.04 -4.75
N SER A 191 1.56 23.81 -3.88
CA SER A 191 2.66 22.86 -4.07
C SER A 191 2.49 21.57 -3.28
N LEU A 192 1.31 21.32 -2.71
CA LEU A 192 1.07 20.21 -1.79
C LEU A 192 -0.06 19.28 -2.21
N VAL A 193 0.02 18.08 -1.65
CA VAL A 193 -1.06 17.11 -1.55
C VAL A 193 -1.18 16.66 -0.09
N LEU A 194 -2.40 16.69 0.46
CA LEU A 194 -2.72 16.07 1.73
C LEU A 194 -3.11 14.61 1.52
N LYS A 195 -2.57 13.72 2.35
CA LYS A 195 -2.80 12.28 2.27
C LYS A 195 -3.27 11.72 3.61
N PRO A 196 -4.40 11.00 3.66
CA PRO A 196 -4.82 10.29 4.86
C PRO A 196 -4.11 8.93 4.97
N GLN A 197 -4.25 8.25 6.11
CA GLN A 197 -3.80 6.86 6.31
C GLN A 197 -4.70 5.84 5.58
N ARG A 198 -4.84 5.99 4.26
CA ARG A 198 -5.62 5.11 3.38
C ARG A 198 -4.78 4.65 2.19
N GLU A 199 -5.10 3.46 1.72
CA GLU A 199 -4.62 2.89 0.46
C GLU A 199 -5.77 2.77 -0.55
N GLY A 200 -5.45 2.67 -1.84
CA GLY A 200 -6.45 2.39 -2.88
C GLY A 200 -6.97 3.58 -3.71
N GLY A 201 -6.21 4.67 -3.84
CA GLY A 201 -6.57 5.81 -4.70
C GLY A 201 -7.74 6.66 -4.19
N GLY A 202 -7.95 7.86 -4.74
CA GLY A 202 -9.15 8.69 -4.48
C GLY A 202 -9.30 9.32 -3.09
N ASN A 203 -8.27 9.27 -2.24
CA ASN A 203 -8.36 9.76 -0.85
C ASN A 203 -7.58 11.08 -0.60
N ASN A 204 -6.86 11.59 -1.59
CA ASN A 204 -5.96 12.73 -1.44
C ASN A 204 -6.69 14.06 -1.68
N VAL A 205 -6.21 15.13 -1.04
CA VAL A 205 -6.68 16.51 -1.28
C VAL A 205 -5.54 17.32 -1.87
N TYR A 206 -5.78 18.05 -2.97
CA TYR A 206 -4.73 18.68 -3.75
C TYR A 206 -4.86 20.20 -3.74
N LYS A 207 -3.71 20.89 -3.72
CA LYS A 207 -3.59 22.29 -4.14
C LYS A 207 -4.66 23.22 -3.55
N GLU A 208 -5.46 23.85 -4.39
CA GLU A 208 -6.47 24.85 -4.02
C GLU A 208 -7.60 24.29 -3.16
N ASP A 209 -7.81 22.97 -3.14
CA ASP A 209 -8.83 22.33 -2.29
C ASP A 209 -8.38 22.21 -0.83
N ILE A 210 -7.08 22.33 -0.56
CA ILE A 210 -6.49 22.12 0.78
C ILE A 210 -7.07 23.10 1.82
N PRO A 211 -7.12 24.43 1.59
CA PRO A 211 -7.63 25.35 2.61
C PRO A 211 -9.08 25.07 3.01
N ALA A 212 -9.97 24.85 2.05
CA ALA A 212 -11.38 24.55 2.30
C ALA A 212 -11.57 23.22 3.04
N PHE A 213 -10.77 22.21 2.67
CA PHE A 213 -10.75 20.94 3.38
C PHE A 213 -10.29 21.09 4.84
N LEU A 214 -9.22 21.86 5.09
CA LEU A 214 -8.70 22.10 6.43
C LEU A 214 -9.67 22.88 7.34
N ASP A 215 -10.52 23.74 6.75
CA ASP A 215 -11.60 24.42 7.47
C ASP A 215 -12.70 23.45 7.94
N ALA A 216 -12.98 22.42 7.14
CA ALA A 216 -13.98 21.41 7.46
C ALA A 216 -13.42 20.27 8.33
N LEU A 217 -12.10 20.05 8.35
CA LEU A 217 -11.45 18.96 9.05
C LEU A 217 -11.42 19.19 10.58
N PRO A 218 -12.07 18.33 11.39
CA PRO A 218 -12.04 18.46 12.84
C PRO A 218 -10.60 18.42 13.39
N PRO A 219 -10.24 19.26 14.37
CA PRO A 219 -8.89 19.29 14.92
C PRO A 219 -8.34 17.93 15.37
N GLN A 220 -9.20 17.07 15.91
CA GLN A 220 -8.86 15.73 16.40
C GLN A 220 -8.52 14.75 15.26
N GLU A 221 -8.99 15.00 14.04
CA GLU A 221 -8.74 14.16 12.88
C GLU A 221 -7.44 14.52 12.14
N ARG A 222 -6.85 15.69 12.43
CA ARG A 222 -5.63 16.18 11.76
C ARG A 222 -4.44 15.23 11.87
N GLN A 223 -4.32 14.50 12.99
CA GLN A 223 -3.28 13.48 13.20
C GLN A 223 -3.33 12.32 12.18
N ALA A 224 -4.47 12.12 11.50
CA ALA A 224 -4.61 11.09 10.47
C ALA A 224 -4.06 11.52 9.11
N TRP A 225 -3.61 12.77 8.97
CA TRP A 225 -3.20 13.38 7.72
C TRP A 225 -1.75 13.84 7.75
N ILE A 226 -1.11 13.70 6.59
CA ILE A 226 0.19 14.31 6.31
C ILE A 226 0.06 15.28 5.14
N ALA A 227 0.89 16.30 5.11
CA ALA A 227 1.16 17.12 3.95
C ALA A 227 2.42 16.61 3.25
N MET A 228 2.39 16.54 1.93
CA MET A 228 3.52 16.11 1.11
C MET A 228 3.69 17.07 -0.07
N GLN A 229 4.93 17.45 -0.35
CA GLN A 229 5.29 18.20 -1.54
C GLN A 229 4.89 17.44 -2.81
N LEU A 230 4.26 18.14 -3.74
CA LEU A 230 3.93 17.59 -5.05
C LEU A 230 5.22 17.27 -5.81
N ILE A 231 5.24 16.09 -6.41
CA ILE A 231 6.32 15.67 -7.30
C ILE A 231 6.19 16.49 -8.58
N GLU A 232 7.27 17.19 -8.95
CA GLU A 232 7.38 17.84 -10.25
C GLU A 232 7.66 16.76 -11.30
N THR A 233 6.74 16.60 -12.24
CA THR A 233 6.83 15.58 -13.28
C THR A 233 7.26 16.22 -14.60
N PRO A 234 7.96 15.48 -15.50
CA PRO A 234 8.38 16.03 -16.78
C PRO A 234 7.19 16.59 -17.58
N ALA A 235 7.30 17.85 -18.02
CA ALA A 235 6.25 18.52 -18.78
C ALA A 235 6.22 18.06 -20.25
N ASN A 236 5.05 18.14 -20.88
CA ASN A 236 4.82 17.86 -22.30
C ASN A 236 5.15 16.42 -22.74
N VAL A 237 5.04 15.45 -21.82
CA VAL A 237 5.12 14.02 -22.16
C VAL A 237 3.74 13.57 -22.65
N GLY A 238 3.60 13.30 -23.94
CA GLY A 238 2.32 12.90 -24.53
C GLY A 238 2.24 11.40 -24.83
N ASN A 239 1.14 10.75 -24.49
CA ASN A 239 0.87 9.34 -24.83
C ASN A 239 -0.59 9.14 -25.29
N TYR A 240 -0.90 7.97 -25.86
CA TYR A 240 -2.26 7.56 -26.22
C TYR A 240 -2.81 6.62 -25.16
N LEU A 241 -3.87 7.05 -24.47
CA LEU A 241 -4.53 6.24 -23.46
C LEU A 241 -5.66 5.42 -24.10
N ILE A 242 -5.50 4.09 -24.13
CA ILE A 242 -6.50 3.17 -24.68
C ILE A 242 -7.23 2.48 -23.53
N ARG A 243 -8.56 2.48 -23.58
CA ARG A 243 -9.42 1.80 -22.61
C ARG A 243 -10.37 0.88 -23.36
N ALA A 244 -10.90 -0.13 -22.67
CA ALA A 244 -11.97 -0.95 -23.24
C ALA A 244 -13.26 -0.09 -23.27
N GLY A 245 -13.95 -0.10 -24.41
CA GLY A 245 -15.20 0.63 -24.59
C GLY A 245 -16.24 0.28 -23.53
N SER A 246 -17.11 1.23 -23.16
CA SER A 246 -18.20 0.96 -22.21
C SER A 246 -19.26 0.07 -22.86
N THR A 247 -19.70 -0.98 -22.16
CA THR A 247 -20.89 -1.77 -22.55
C THR A 247 -22.20 -1.00 -22.35
N SER A 248 -22.17 0.18 -21.74
CA SER A 248 -23.34 1.00 -21.42
C SER A 248 -23.75 1.92 -22.58
N GLY A 249 -24.10 1.38 -23.75
CA GLY A 249 -24.96 2.04 -24.77
C GLY A 249 -24.58 3.42 -25.36
N SER A 250 -23.65 4.18 -24.78
CA SER A 250 -23.12 5.42 -25.32
C SER A 250 -22.08 5.04 -26.37
N SER A 251 -22.54 5.00 -27.61
CA SER A 251 -21.79 4.70 -28.83
C SER A 251 -20.79 5.81 -29.19
N GLU A 252 -20.04 6.33 -28.21
CA GLU A 252 -18.80 7.03 -28.51
C GLU A 252 -17.71 5.98 -28.55
N SER A 253 -17.35 5.61 -29.78
CA SER A 253 -16.08 4.95 -30.06
C SER A 253 -15.00 5.64 -29.22
N GLN A 254 -14.34 4.91 -28.33
CA GLN A 254 -13.18 5.43 -27.59
C GLN A 254 -12.03 5.59 -28.59
N VAL A 255 -12.12 6.63 -29.42
CA VAL A 255 -11.03 7.04 -30.30
C VAL A 255 -9.84 7.35 -29.40
N PRO A 256 -8.68 6.70 -29.58
CA PRO A 256 -7.49 7.02 -28.81
C PRO A 256 -7.16 8.51 -28.97
N VAL A 257 -7.27 9.28 -27.90
CA VAL A 257 -6.89 10.70 -27.88
C VAL A 257 -5.49 10.79 -27.30
N ARG A 258 -4.61 11.49 -28.02
CA ARG A 258 -3.29 11.86 -27.48
C ARG A 258 -3.50 12.92 -26.40
N THR A 259 -2.97 12.68 -25.22
CA THR A 259 -3.01 13.63 -24.10
C THR A 259 -1.65 13.73 -23.44
N ASP A 260 -1.42 14.79 -22.69
CA ASP A 260 -0.26 14.90 -21.81
C ASP A 260 -0.47 14.00 -20.60
N VAL A 261 0.55 13.23 -20.26
CA VAL A 261 0.47 12.15 -19.28
C VAL A 261 1.52 12.26 -18.19
N ILE A 262 1.20 11.65 -17.06
CA ILE A 262 2.10 11.39 -15.95
C ILE A 262 2.19 9.88 -15.78
N SER A 263 3.43 9.38 -15.72
CA SER A 263 3.72 7.97 -15.50
C SER A 263 4.30 7.76 -14.11
N GLU A 264 3.79 6.77 -13.39
CA GLU A 264 4.26 6.35 -12.07
C GLU A 264 4.91 4.97 -12.19
N LEU A 265 6.22 4.90 -11.96
CA LEU A 265 6.99 3.65 -11.96
C LEU A 265 6.97 3.01 -10.57
N GLY A 266 6.38 1.83 -10.45
CA GLY A 266 6.47 0.97 -9.28
C GLY A 266 7.49 -0.14 -9.50
N ILE A 267 8.42 -0.31 -8.55
CA ILE A 267 9.40 -1.40 -8.54
C ILE A 267 8.95 -2.45 -7.53
N PHE A 268 8.85 -3.71 -7.96
CA PHE A 268 8.48 -4.81 -7.09
C PHE A 268 9.70 -5.43 -6.44
N GLY A 269 9.67 -5.57 -5.12
CA GLY A 269 10.61 -6.36 -4.35
C GLY A 269 9.89 -7.33 -3.41
N TRP A 270 10.58 -8.39 -2.99
CA TRP A 270 10.13 -9.27 -1.92
C TRP A 270 11.23 -9.43 -0.90
N SER A 271 10.84 -9.67 0.36
CA SER A 271 11.76 -10.01 1.43
C SER A 271 11.12 -11.06 2.34
N LEU A 272 11.87 -12.13 2.63
CA LEU A 272 11.52 -13.19 3.55
C LEU A 272 12.55 -13.19 4.68
N PHE A 273 12.09 -12.92 5.89
CA PHE A 273 12.96 -12.78 7.06
C PHE A 273 12.32 -13.43 8.30
N ARG A 274 13.16 -13.76 9.29
CA ARG A 274 12.76 -14.32 10.58
C ARG A 274 13.32 -13.45 11.72
N LYS A 275 12.62 -13.44 12.85
CA LYS A 275 12.97 -12.66 14.04
C LYS A 275 14.28 -13.10 14.75
N GLU A 276 14.79 -14.31 14.51
CA GLU A 276 15.91 -14.88 15.27
C GLU A 276 17.17 -15.08 14.40
N ASP A 277 18.29 -14.59 14.93
CA ASP A 277 19.72 -14.75 14.62
C ASP A 277 20.27 -14.33 13.24
N SER A 278 21.00 -13.21 13.28
CA SER A 278 21.91 -12.62 12.28
C SER A 278 21.27 -12.18 10.96
N ASP A 279 21.83 -11.12 10.34
CA ASP A 279 21.43 -10.62 9.01
C ASP A 279 21.55 -11.69 7.89
N SER A 280 22.03 -12.90 8.21
CA SER A 280 22.17 -14.03 7.28
C SER A 280 20.85 -14.74 6.90
N ASN A 281 19.72 -14.40 7.55
CA ASN A 281 18.43 -15.08 7.34
C ASN A 281 17.40 -14.23 6.56
N VAL A 282 17.82 -13.12 5.97
CA VAL A 282 17.00 -12.35 5.03
C VAL A 282 17.25 -12.87 3.63
N LYS A 283 16.18 -13.22 2.92
CA LYS A 283 16.22 -13.43 1.47
C LYS A 283 15.39 -12.34 0.84
N GLU A 284 15.95 -11.61 -0.11
CA GLU A 284 15.25 -10.55 -0.80
C GLU A 284 15.74 -10.41 -2.24
N ASP A 285 14.88 -9.88 -3.11
CA ASP A 285 15.22 -9.60 -4.49
C ASP A 285 14.27 -8.55 -5.09
N THR A 286 14.71 -7.91 -6.16
CA THR A 286 13.89 -7.04 -7.02
C THR A 286 13.43 -7.82 -8.24
N VAL A 287 12.12 -7.94 -8.44
CA VAL A 287 11.53 -8.94 -9.35
C VAL A 287 10.75 -8.37 -10.53
N GLY A 288 10.81 -7.06 -10.74
CA GLY A 288 10.22 -6.41 -11.90
C GLY A 288 9.61 -5.06 -11.57
N TRP A 289 8.79 -4.56 -12.49
CA TRP A 289 8.18 -3.24 -12.36
C TRP A 289 6.76 -3.23 -12.94
N LEU A 290 6.01 -2.20 -12.56
CA LEU A 290 4.74 -1.82 -13.14
C LEU A 290 4.75 -0.32 -13.40
N VAL A 291 4.36 0.11 -14.60
CA VAL A 291 4.13 1.52 -14.87
C VAL A 291 2.63 1.76 -14.98
N ARG A 292 2.16 2.79 -14.29
CA ARG A 292 0.79 3.29 -14.41
C ARG A 292 0.82 4.69 -14.97
N THR A 293 0.05 4.91 -16.04
CA THR A 293 0.04 6.19 -16.74
C THR A 293 -1.35 6.79 -16.71
N LYS A 294 -1.46 8.10 -16.45
CA LYS A 294 -2.71 8.85 -16.41
C LYS A 294 -2.57 10.20 -17.12
N GLY A 295 -3.68 10.81 -17.52
CA GLY A 295 -3.69 12.19 -18.01
C GLY A 295 -3.26 13.16 -16.91
N THR A 296 -2.55 14.23 -17.29
CA THR A 296 -2.08 15.30 -16.39
C THR A 296 -3.22 16.03 -15.68
N GLU A 297 -4.40 16.08 -16.31
CA GLU A 297 -5.62 16.67 -15.77
C GLU A 297 -6.26 15.85 -14.64
N SER A 298 -5.82 14.59 -14.45
CA SER A 298 -6.39 13.71 -13.44
C SER A 298 -5.59 13.72 -12.14
N ASN A 299 -6.24 14.20 -11.07
CA ASN A 299 -5.70 14.14 -9.71
C ASN A 299 -5.69 12.71 -9.12
N GLU A 300 -6.42 11.76 -9.73
CA GLU A 300 -6.49 10.36 -9.29
C GLU A 300 -5.66 9.41 -10.16
N GLY A 301 -5.15 8.32 -9.59
CA GLY A 301 -4.22 7.40 -10.29
C GLY A 301 -4.62 5.92 -10.30
N GLY A 302 -5.83 5.58 -9.87
CA GLY A 302 -6.28 4.19 -9.83
C GLY A 302 -6.59 3.62 -11.22
N VAL A 303 -6.01 2.45 -11.54
CA VAL A 303 -6.30 1.73 -12.80
C VAL A 303 -7.70 1.12 -12.73
N ALA A 304 -8.02 0.50 -11.59
CA ALA A 304 -9.32 -0.14 -11.36
C ALA A 304 -10.49 0.84 -11.23
N THR A 305 -10.22 2.12 -10.93
CA THR A 305 -11.22 3.21 -10.91
C THR A 305 -11.37 3.88 -12.28
N GLY A 306 -10.56 3.47 -13.27
CA GLY A 306 -10.64 3.96 -14.64
C GLY A 306 -9.99 5.32 -14.83
N PHE A 307 -9.03 5.74 -14.00
CA PHE A 307 -8.28 7.00 -14.20
C PHE A 307 -6.92 6.78 -14.87
N SER A 308 -6.30 5.62 -14.68
CA SER A 308 -5.01 5.26 -15.28
C SER A 308 -5.07 4.00 -16.13
N VAL A 309 -4.05 3.82 -16.98
CA VAL A 309 -3.80 2.63 -17.79
C VAL A 309 -2.48 1.98 -17.37
N LEU A 310 -2.31 0.69 -17.70
CA LEU A 310 -1.01 0.02 -17.57
C LEU A 310 -0.10 0.48 -18.73
N ASP A 311 1.18 0.68 -18.43
CA ASP A 311 2.16 1.16 -19.40
C ASP A 311 3.49 0.39 -19.26
N SER A 312 4.45 0.73 -20.11
CA SER A 312 5.82 0.19 -20.11
C SER A 312 6.85 1.32 -20.17
N VAL A 313 8.12 1.00 -19.91
CA VAL A 313 9.22 1.96 -20.05
C VAL A 313 10.05 1.66 -21.30
N VAL A 314 10.46 2.72 -21.99
CA VAL A 314 11.54 2.66 -22.98
C VAL A 314 12.75 3.35 -22.36
N LEU A 315 13.80 2.57 -22.10
CA LEU A 315 15.07 3.12 -21.66
C LEU A 315 15.74 3.81 -22.85
N VAL A 316 16.18 5.05 -22.63
CA VAL A 316 16.93 5.84 -23.60
C VAL A 316 18.34 6.07 -23.05
N GLU A 317 19.33 6.14 -23.94
CA GLU A 317 20.68 6.55 -23.55
C GLU A 317 20.63 8.03 -23.14
N GLY A 318 21.21 8.33 -21.97
CA GLY A 318 21.34 9.68 -21.42
C GLY A 318 22.69 10.30 -21.72
#